data_AF-A0AAD6ZU33-F1
#
_entry.id   AF-A0AAD6ZU33-F1
#
_cell.length_a   1.000
_cell.length_b   1.000
_cell.length_c   1.000
_cell.angle_alpha   90.00
_cell.angle_beta   90.00
_cell.angle_gamma   90.00
#
_symmetry.space_group_name_H-M   'P 1'
#
loop_
_entity.id
_entity.type
_entity.pdbx_description
1 polymer ?
#
loop_
_entity_poly.entity_id
_entity_poly.type
_entity_poly.pdbx_seq_one_letter_code
_entity_poly.pdbx_strand_id
1 'polypeptide(L)'
;EGASRTDLRGKKKFRDYALRWYAFVNSDLGRMVNNGDLYLVTGTDKSSSWSVAAFENHSEDCKLSLKLKAALVGSTGASCFWEWETANSFANSGPRPLPADGERSENQTVFLRGFKVPIRA
;
A
#
# COMPACT_ATOMS: atom_id res chain seq x y z
N GLU A 1 -15.43 -8.94 -0.85
CA GLU A 1 -14.50 -8.18 -1.69
C GLU A 1 -14.20 -6.85 -1.03
N GLY A 2 -12.99 -6.34 -1.19
CA GLY A 2 -12.63 -5.03 -0.65
C GLY A 2 -11.14 -4.90 -0.42
N ALA A 3 -10.54 -5.93 0.19
CA ALA A 3 -9.11 -6.05 0.40
C ALA A 3 -8.65 -7.51 0.36
N SER A 4 -7.44 -7.75 -0.11
CA SER A 4 -6.78 -9.05 -0.12
C SER A 4 -5.40 -8.98 0.50
N ARG A 5 -4.99 -10.10 1.07
CA ARG A 5 -3.66 -10.27 1.66
C ARG A 5 -2.95 -11.43 1.00
N THR A 6 -1.74 -11.17 0.54
CA THR A 6 -0.85 -12.19 -0.02
C THR A 6 0.44 -12.22 0.78
N ASP A 7 0.92 -13.42 1.12
CA ASP A 7 2.18 -13.63 1.80
C ASP A 7 3.02 -14.69 1.08
N LEU A 8 4.29 -14.36 0.84
CA LEU A 8 5.30 -15.22 0.24
C LEU A 8 5.69 -16.34 1.21
N ARG A 9 5.59 -17.58 0.76
CA ARG A 9 6.05 -18.78 1.49
C ARG A 9 7.51 -19.10 1.15
N GLY A 10 8.19 -19.85 2.01
CA GLY A 10 9.54 -20.35 1.72
C GLY A 10 10.64 -19.27 1.67
N LYS A 11 10.50 -18.21 2.46
CA LYS A 11 11.37 -17.00 2.48
C LYS A 11 12.87 -17.29 2.56
N LYS A 12 13.29 -18.41 3.16
CA LYS A 12 14.70 -18.80 3.32
C LYS A 12 15.42 -18.94 1.97
N LYS A 13 14.77 -19.53 0.96
CA LYS A 13 15.38 -19.80 -0.37
C LYS A 13 15.78 -18.52 -1.09
N PHE A 14 15.11 -17.41 -0.81
CA PHE A 14 15.37 -16.13 -1.47
C PHE A 14 16.65 -15.46 -0.98
N ARG A 15 17.16 -15.83 0.21
CA ARG A 15 18.46 -15.33 0.68
C ARG A 15 19.60 -15.84 -0.20
N ASP A 16 19.47 -17.06 -0.73
CA ASP A 16 20.50 -17.68 -1.57
C ASP A 16 20.61 -16.99 -2.94
N TYR A 17 19.56 -16.27 -3.36
CA TYR A 17 19.55 -15.48 -4.60
C TYR A 17 20.10 -14.07 -4.44
N ALA A 18 20.38 -13.61 -3.20
CA ALA A 18 20.79 -12.23 -2.94
C ALA A 18 22.00 -11.82 -3.80
N LEU A 19 23.05 -12.66 -3.82
CA LEU A 19 24.26 -12.42 -4.63
C LEU A 19 23.94 -12.19 -6.12
N ARG A 20 23.06 -13.01 -6.68
CA ARG A 20 22.65 -12.90 -8.10
C ARG A 20 21.86 -11.63 -8.35
N TRP A 21 21.01 -11.21 -7.42
CA TRP A 21 20.26 -9.96 -7.55
C TRP A 21 21.15 -8.73 -7.47
N TYR A 22 22.11 -8.68 -6.54
CA TYR A 22 23.08 -7.58 -6.51
C TYR A 22 23.92 -7.53 -7.79
N ALA A 23 24.39 -8.68 -8.27
CA ALA A 23 25.13 -8.75 -9.53
C ALA A 23 24.29 -8.22 -10.70
N PHE A 24 23.04 -8.67 -10.84
CA PHE A 24 22.12 -8.20 -11.87
C PHE A 24 21.85 -6.69 -11.78
N VAL A 25 21.55 -6.18 -10.58
CA VAL A 25 21.17 -4.78 -10.41
C VAL A 25 22.37 -3.83 -10.59
N ASN A 26 23.56 -4.24 -10.14
CA ASN A 26 24.75 -3.39 -10.24
C ASN A 26 25.47 -3.54 -11.59
N SER A 27 25.53 -4.75 -12.14
CA SER A 27 26.25 -5.00 -13.40
C SER A 27 25.35 -4.76 -14.61
N ASP A 28 24.19 -5.43 -14.67
CA ASP A 28 23.35 -5.42 -15.87
C ASP A 28 22.48 -4.16 -15.95
N LEU A 29 22.03 -3.65 -14.80
CA LEU A 29 21.19 -2.45 -14.73
C LEU A 29 21.93 -1.17 -14.33
N GLY A 30 23.19 -1.25 -13.91
CA GLY A 30 24.02 -0.08 -13.55
C GLY A 30 23.49 0.77 -12.39
N ARG A 31 22.69 0.22 -11.47
CA ARG A 31 21.97 1.02 -10.45
C ARG A 31 22.75 1.33 -9.17
N MET A 32 23.99 0.87 -9.05
CA MET A 32 24.92 1.17 -7.95
C MET A 32 24.32 1.04 -6.53
N VAL A 33 23.56 -0.02 -6.26
CA VAL A 33 23.01 -0.31 -4.92
C VAL A 33 24.05 -0.95 -4.00
N ASN A 34 24.08 -0.50 -2.75
CA ASN A 34 24.96 -1.00 -1.71
C ASN A 34 24.38 -2.23 -1.02
N ASN A 35 25.24 -2.99 -0.34
CA ASN A 35 24.81 -4.12 0.46
C ASN A 35 23.80 -3.68 1.54
N GLY A 36 22.61 -4.28 1.53
CA GLY A 36 21.49 -3.93 2.42
C GLY A 36 20.45 -3.00 1.79
N ASP A 37 20.69 -2.47 0.59
CA ASP A 37 19.74 -1.61 -0.11
C ASP A 37 18.60 -2.40 -0.78
N LEU A 38 18.85 -3.66 -1.15
CA LEU A 38 17.80 -4.51 -1.71
C LEU A 38 16.78 -4.92 -0.63
N TYR A 39 15.51 -4.62 -0.89
CA TYR A 39 14.37 -5.02 -0.06
C TYR A 39 13.55 -6.09 -0.77
N LEU A 40 13.37 -7.24 -0.13
CA LEU A 40 12.50 -8.30 -0.63
C LEU A 40 11.09 -8.11 -0.08
N VAL A 41 10.15 -7.82 -0.97
CA VAL A 41 8.72 -7.84 -0.65
C VAL A 41 8.29 -9.30 -0.45
N THR A 42 7.79 -9.60 0.76
CA THR A 42 7.30 -10.94 1.15
C THR A 42 5.82 -10.97 1.45
N GLY A 43 5.12 -9.85 1.33
CA GLY A 43 3.68 -9.82 1.45
C GLY A 43 3.13 -8.46 1.10
N THR A 44 1.88 -8.45 0.66
CA THR A 44 1.16 -7.24 0.28
C THR A 44 -0.25 -7.32 0.82
N ASP A 45 -0.75 -6.21 1.34
CA ASP A 45 -2.19 -6.00 1.51
C ASP A 45 -2.65 -5.05 0.42
N LYS A 46 -3.56 -5.55 -0.40
CA LYS A 46 -4.15 -4.80 -1.50
C LYS A 46 -5.58 -4.46 -1.16
N SER A 47 -6.05 -3.35 -1.70
CA SER A 47 -7.41 -2.91 -1.55
C SER A 47 -7.94 -2.40 -2.89
N SER A 48 -9.24 -2.50 -3.05
CA SER A 48 -9.99 -1.89 -4.15
C SER A 48 -10.19 -0.38 -3.93
N SER A 49 -10.10 0.08 -2.67
CA SER A 49 -10.12 1.49 -2.28
C SER A 49 -9.45 1.71 -0.93
N TRP A 50 -8.75 2.81 -0.74
CA TRP A 50 -8.09 3.14 0.53
C TRP A 50 -8.18 4.62 0.85
N SER A 51 -7.99 4.91 2.13
CA SER A 51 -8.09 6.24 2.71
C SER A 51 -7.10 6.34 3.88
N VAL A 52 -6.31 7.40 3.94
CA VAL A 52 -5.42 7.69 5.06
C VAL A 52 -5.51 9.16 5.39
N ALA A 53 -5.54 9.49 6.69
CA ALA A 53 -5.40 10.86 7.16
C ALA A 53 -4.26 10.90 8.19
N ALA A 54 -3.31 11.80 7.97
CA ALA A 54 -2.24 12.09 8.90
C ALA A 54 -2.55 13.41 9.62
N PHE A 55 -2.37 13.41 10.93
CA PHE A 55 -2.70 14.53 11.81
C PHE A 55 -1.44 15.02 12.48
N GLU A 56 -1.25 16.33 12.46
CA GLU A 56 -0.22 17.01 13.24
C GLU A 56 -0.95 17.79 14.33
N ASN A 57 -1.12 17.17 15.50
CA ASN A 57 -1.71 17.86 16.65
C ASN A 57 -1.03 17.36 17.94
N HIS A 58 -0.48 18.31 18.69
CA HIS A 58 0.22 18.10 19.96
C HIS A 58 -0.69 18.33 21.19
N SER A 59 -2.00 18.48 20.98
CA SER A 59 -2.98 18.79 22.02
C SER A 59 -3.77 17.54 22.43
N GLU A 60 -4.01 17.40 23.73
CA GLU A 60 -4.75 16.30 24.36
C GLU A 60 -6.24 16.24 23.91
N ASP A 61 -6.77 17.30 23.28
CA ASP A 61 -8.17 17.44 22.88
C ASP A 61 -8.45 17.14 21.38
N CYS A 62 -7.53 16.48 20.68
CA CYS A 62 -7.69 16.21 19.25
C CYS A 62 -8.84 15.21 18.97
N LYS A 63 -9.96 15.69 18.40
CA LYS A 63 -11.10 14.85 17.97
C LYS A 63 -10.97 14.46 16.49
N LEU A 64 -11.04 13.17 16.21
CA LEU A 64 -11.06 12.60 14.85
C LEU A 64 -12.43 12.02 14.54
N SER A 65 -13.01 12.36 13.39
CA SER A 65 -14.28 11.80 12.90
C SER A 65 -14.17 11.40 11.43
N LEU A 66 -14.65 10.20 11.10
CA LEU A 66 -14.81 9.70 9.74
C LEU A 66 -16.31 9.62 9.42
N LYS A 67 -16.74 10.29 8.35
CA LYS A 67 -18.13 10.18 7.89
C LYS A 67 -18.21 9.27 6.68
N LEU A 68 -18.94 8.16 6.85
CA LEU A 68 -19.31 7.24 5.78
C LEU A 68 -20.69 7.63 5.28
N LYS A 69 -20.79 7.93 3.99
CA LYS A 69 -22.05 8.29 3.33
C LYS A 69 -22.35 7.21 2.29
N ALA A 70 -23.50 6.55 2.43
CA ALA A 70 -24.00 5.59 1.45
C ALA A 70 -25.21 6.22 0.74
N ALA A 71 -25.20 6.24 -0.59
CA ALA A 71 -26.32 6.70 -1.40
C ALA A 71 -26.74 5.61 -2.38
N LEU A 72 -28.04 5.34 -2.45
CA LEU A 72 -28.60 4.52 -3.52
C LEU A 72 -28.50 5.27 -4.85
N VAL A 73 -27.93 4.62 -5.86
CA VAL A 73 -27.84 5.14 -7.23
C VAL A 73 -28.79 4.29 -8.07
N GLY A 74 -29.99 4.81 -8.30
CA GLY A 74 -31.02 4.16 -9.11
C GLY A 74 -31.58 2.85 -8.49
N SER A 75 -32.24 2.07 -9.32
CA SER A 75 -32.98 0.85 -8.92
C SER A 75 -32.11 -0.40 -8.71
N THR A 76 -30.79 -0.34 -8.95
CA THR A 76 -29.92 -1.53 -8.95
C THR A 76 -28.53 -1.35 -8.32
N GLY A 77 -28.18 -0.18 -7.78
CA GLY A 77 -26.84 0.07 -7.25
C GLY A 77 -26.79 0.90 -5.97
N ALA A 78 -25.82 0.60 -5.10
CA ALA A 78 -25.45 1.44 -3.97
C ALA A 78 -24.05 2.02 -4.21
N SER A 79 -23.91 3.32 -3.99
CA SER A 79 -22.61 4.01 -3.98
C SER A 79 -22.21 4.33 -2.55
N CYS A 80 -20.98 4.00 -2.19
CA CYS A 80 -20.39 4.35 -0.91
C CYS A 80 -19.28 5.37 -1.14
N PHE A 81 -19.42 6.52 -0.49
CA PHE A 81 -18.41 7.57 -0.45
C PHE A 81 -18.05 7.89 1.00
N TRP A 82 -16.84 8.41 1.18
CA TRP A 82 -16.30 8.70 2.49
C TRP A 82 -15.62 10.05 2.46
N GLU A 83 -15.66 10.74 3.60
CA GLU A 83 -15.10 12.07 3.77
C GLU A 83 -14.51 12.17 5.17
N TRP A 84 -13.30 12.72 5.26
CA TRP A 84 -12.67 13.03 6.54
C TRP A 84 -13.11 14.42 6.99
N GLU A 85 -13.52 14.56 8.25
CA GLU A 85 -13.75 15.86 8.86
C GLU A 85 -12.66 16.15 9.88
N THR A 86 -11.79 17.09 9.54
CA THR A 86 -10.55 17.34 10.29
C THR A 86 -10.15 18.80 10.19
N ALA A 87 -9.71 19.41 11.30
CA ALA A 87 -9.30 20.82 11.31
C ALA A 87 -7.91 21.05 10.67
N ASN A 88 -6.99 20.09 10.77
CA ASN A 88 -5.64 20.12 10.18
C ASN A 88 -5.18 18.67 9.88
N SER A 89 -5.47 18.14 8.69
CA SER A 89 -4.96 16.83 8.29
C SER A 89 -4.47 16.79 6.86
N PHE A 90 -3.49 15.93 6.62
CA PHE A 90 -3.11 15.48 5.29
C PHE A 90 -3.88 14.21 4.98
N ALA A 91 -4.96 14.33 4.21
CA ALA A 91 -5.78 13.20 3.80
C ALA A 91 -5.48 12.79 2.35
N ASN A 92 -5.33 11.48 2.13
CA ASN A 92 -5.17 10.87 0.81
C ASN A 92 -6.16 9.71 0.60
N SER A 93 -6.57 9.53 -0.65
CA SER A 93 -7.53 8.52 -1.11
C SER A 93 -6.99 7.78 -2.32
N GLY A 94 -7.40 6.53 -2.53
CA GLY A 94 -7.25 5.88 -3.83
C GLY A 94 -8.34 4.84 -4.10
N PRO A 95 -8.54 4.46 -5.38
CA PRO A 95 -7.87 4.99 -6.58
C PRO A 95 -8.38 6.40 -6.99
N ARG A 96 -7.50 7.22 -7.59
CA ARG A 96 -7.85 8.54 -8.15
C ARG A 96 -7.25 8.64 -9.57
N PRO A 97 -8.05 8.85 -10.65
CA PRO A 97 -9.51 8.92 -10.66
C PRO A 97 -10.17 7.58 -10.31
N LEU A 98 -11.43 7.63 -9.88
CA LEU A 98 -12.22 6.41 -9.69
C LEU A 98 -12.47 5.77 -11.08
N PRO A 99 -12.34 4.43 -11.22
CA PRO A 99 -12.61 3.74 -12.48
C PRO A 99 -14.03 4.06 -12.98
N ALA A 100 -14.15 4.40 -14.27
CA ALA A 100 -15.42 4.83 -14.88
C ALA A 100 -16.46 3.70 -14.99
N ASP A 101 -16.00 2.45 -14.96
CA ASP A 101 -16.77 1.21 -15.08
C ASP A 101 -17.24 0.66 -13.72
N GLY A 102 -16.84 1.27 -12.60
CA GLY A 102 -17.12 0.76 -11.27
C GLY A 102 -16.34 -0.52 -10.92
N GLU A 103 -15.45 -0.98 -11.80
CA GLU A 103 -14.64 -2.18 -11.59
C GLU A 103 -13.45 -1.82 -10.71
N ARG A 104 -13.65 -1.93 -9.39
CA ARG A 104 -12.59 -1.64 -8.42
C ARG A 104 -11.62 -2.82 -8.34
N SER A 105 -10.69 -2.89 -9.29
CA SER A 105 -9.57 -3.84 -9.24
C SER A 105 -8.77 -3.65 -7.94
N GLU A 106 -8.34 -4.75 -7.32
CA GLU A 106 -7.41 -4.73 -6.17
C GLU A 106 -5.98 -4.39 -6.63
N ASN A 107 -5.81 -3.27 -7.32
CA ASN A 107 -4.53 -2.78 -7.82
C ASN A 107 -3.85 -1.80 -6.86
N GLN A 108 -4.52 -1.37 -5.78
CA GLN A 108 -3.94 -0.47 -4.80
C GLN A 108 -3.26 -1.27 -3.68
N THR A 109 -1.94 -1.13 -3.55
CA THR A 109 -1.20 -1.76 -2.45
C THR A 109 -1.09 -0.78 -1.28
N VAL A 110 -1.76 -1.09 -0.17
CA VAL A 110 -1.84 -0.20 1.01
C VAL A 110 -0.68 -0.50 1.96
N PHE A 111 -0.28 -1.77 2.07
CA PHE A 111 0.84 -2.19 2.91
C PHE A 111 1.76 -3.16 2.18
N LEU A 112 3.07 -2.94 2.37
CA LEU A 112 4.14 -3.86 1.97
C LEU A 112 4.79 -4.46 3.22
N ARG A 113 5.03 -5.77 3.19
CA ARG A 113 5.83 -6.48 4.19
C ARG A 113 7.05 -7.08 3.53
N GLY A 114 8.15 -7.15 4.25
CA GLY A 114 9.39 -7.66 3.70
C GLY A 114 10.57 -7.47 4.62
N PHE A 115 11.75 -7.64 4.07
CA PHE A 115 13.00 -7.40 4.77
C PHE A 115 14.12 -7.02 3.80
N LYS A 116 15.09 -6.27 4.30
CA LYS A 116 16.35 -6.03 3.61
C LYS A 116 17.11 -7.33 3.46
N VAL A 117 17.71 -7.55 2.29
CA VAL A 117 18.47 -8.76 1.98
C VAL A 117 19.94 -8.40 1.81
N PRO A 118 20.71 -8.33 2.90
CA PRO A 118 22.15 -8.15 2.80
C PRO A 118 22.83 -9.46 2.36
N ILE A 119 23.88 -9.33 1.55
CA ILE A 119 24.88 -10.37 1.34
C ILE A 119 25.64 -10.53 2.65
N ARG A 120 25.79 -11.79 3.09
CA ARG A 120 26.66 -12.17 4.20
C ARG A 120 27.99 -12.62 3.59
N ALA A 121 29.08 -12.04 4.09
CA ALA A 121 30.43 -12.52 3.83
C ALA A 121 30.69 -13.82 4.61
#